data_AF-A0A9D9RFF7-F1
#
_entry.id   AF-A0A9D9RFF7-F1
#
_cell.length_a   1.000
_cell.length_b   1.000
_cell.length_c   1.000
_cell.angle_alpha   90.00
_cell.angle_beta   90.00
_cell.angle_gamma   90.00
#
_symmetry.space_group_name_H-M   'P 1'
#
loop_
_entity.id
_entity.type
_entity.pdbx_description
1 polymer ?
#
loop_
_entity_poly.entity_id
_entity_poly.type
_entity_poly.pdbx_seq_one_letter_code
_entity_poly.pdbx_strand_id
1 'polypeptide(L)'
;MSKGPISQFIEHHYRHFNAAALVDAAKGYETHLLEGGKMLVSLAGAMSTAELGISLAEMIRQDKIAIISCTGANLEEDVMNLVAHSHYKRVPNYRDLTPQDEWDLLENHYNRVTDTCIPEEEAFRRLQKHIVKFWKEAEAKGERYFPHEFLYQVVLSGELEQYYEIDPKDSWIVAAAKKNIPIVVPGWEDSTTGNIFA
;
A
#
# COMPACT_ATOMS: atom_id res chain seq x y z
N MET A 1 -27.19 -9.38 -7.02
CA MET A 1 -26.86 -8.23 -7.91
C MET A 1 -26.44 -8.77 -9.26
N SER A 2 -26.79 -8.09 -10.35
CA SER A 2 -26.30 -8.46 -11.69
C SER A 2 -24.78 -8.27 -11.75
N LYS A 3 -24.05 -9.25 -12.32
CA LYS A 3 -22.60 -9.18 -12.53
C LYS A 3 -22.27 -8.11 -13.57
N GLY A 4 -21.19 -7.36 -13.34
CA GLY A 4 -20.72 -6.33 -14.26
C GLY A 4 -20.04 -6.91 -15.53
N PRO A 5 -19.74 -6.06 -16.53
CA PRO A 5 -19.17 -6.50 -17.81
C PRO A 5 -17.86 -7.30 -17.68
N ILE A 6 -16.98 -6.92 -16.74
CA ILE A 6 -15.72 -7.64 -16.50
C ILE A 6 -15.96 -9.03 -15.92
N SER A 7 -16.86 -9.16 -14.94
CA SER A 7 -17.23 -10.47 -14.40
C SER A 7 -17.81 -11.39 -15.48
N GLN A 8 -18.71 -10.86 -16.32
CA GLN A 8 -19.30 -11.63 -17.43
C GLN A 8 -18.23 -12.06 -18.46
N PHE A 9 -17.29 -11.16 -18.79
CA PHE A 9 -16.17 -11.48 -19.68
C PHE A 9 -15.31 -12.62 -19.11
N ILE A 10 -14.88 -12.51 -17.84
CA ILE A 10 -14.04 -13.52 -17.20
C ILE A 10 -14.79 -14.85 -17.12
N GLU A 11 -16.05 -14.87 -16.69
CA GLU A 11 -16.85 -16.11 -16.65
C GLU A 11 -17.04 -16.75 -18.03
N HIS A 12 -17.16 -15.95 -19.10
CA HIS A 12 -17.31 -16.48 -20.44
C HIS A 12 -16.02 -17.06 -21.00
N HIS A 13 -14.89 -16.36 -20.83
CA HIS A 13 -13.63 -16.67 -21.50
C HIS A 13 -12.67 -17.54 -20.69
N TYR A 14 -12.66 -17.44 -19.35
CA TYR A 14 -11.61 -18.01 -18.50
C TYR A 14 -12.04 -19.39 -17.96
N ARG A 15 -12.05 -20.40 -18.83
CA ARG A 15 -12.65 -21.72 -18.52
C ARG A 15 -11.67 -22.82 -18.10
N HIS A 16 -10.38 -22.65 -18.35
CA HIS A 16 -9.39 -23.72 -18.14
C HIS A 16 -8.08 -23.19 -17.53
N PHE A 17 -7.32 -24.09 -16.89
CA PHE A 17 -6.00 -23.83 -16.32
C PHE A 17 -5.99 -22.63 -15.35
N ASN A 18 -4.94 -21.82 -15.36
CA ASN A 18 -4.80 -20.65 -14.49
C ASN A 18 -5.89 -19.60 -14.71
N ALA A 19 -6.50 -19.56 -15.89
CA ALA A 19 -7.62 -18.65 -16.14
C ALA A 19 -8.86 -19.08 -15.33
N ALA A 20 -9.18 -20.38 -15.29
CA ALA A 20 -10.28 -20.89 -14.45
C ALA A 20 -10.04 -20.65 -12.96
N ALA A 21 -8.79 -20.79 -12.50
CA ALA A 21 -8.44 -20.56 -11.11
C ALA A 21 -8.81 -19.14 -10.63
N LEU A 22 -8.72 -18.12 -11.50
CA LEU A 22 -9.17 -16.76 -11.18
C LEU A 22 -10.69 -16.72 -10.94
N VAL A 23 -11.48 -17.40 -11.77
CA VAL A 23 -12.94 -17.47 -11.62
C VAL A 23 -13.31 -18.17 -10.33
N ASP A 24 -12.67 -19.31 -10.04
CA ASP A 24 -12.93 -20.10 -8.85
C ASP A 24 -12.56 -19.33 -7.58
N ALA A 25 -11.44 -18.61 -7.58
CA ALA A 25 -11.03 -17.75 -6.48
C ALA A 25 -12.02 -16.60 -6.25
N ALA A 26 -12.47 -15.92 -7.31
CA ALA A 26 -13.45 -14.84 -7.20
C ALA A 26 -14.79 -15.33 -6.62
N LYS A 27 -15.32 -16.45 -7.14
CA LYS A 27 -16.55 -17.06 -6.63
C LYS A 27 -16.40 -17.55 -5.19
N GLY A 28 -15.29 -18.21 -4.87
CA GLY A 28 -14.99 -18.67 -3.52
C GLY A 28 -14.94 -17.53 -2.51
N TYR A 29 -14.31 -16.41 -2.88
CA TYR A 29 -14.29 -15.23 -2.03
C TYR A 29 -15.68 -14.61 -1.85
N GLU A 30 -16.48 -14.51 -2.91
CA GLU A 30 -17.86 -14.04 -2.79
C GLU A 30 -18.70 -14.92 -1.87
N THR A 31 -18.62 -16.24 -2.03
CA THR A 31 -19.30 -17.20 -1.15
C THR A 31 -18.87 -17.02 0.30
N HIS A 32 -17.56 -16.93 0.56
CA HIS A 32 -17.03 -16.68 1.91
C HIS A 32 -17.62 -15.42 2.55
N LEU A 33 -17.75 -14.33 1.79
CA LEU A 33 -18.38 -13.09 2.28
C LEU A 33 -19.89 -13.25 2.50
N LEU A 34 -20.60 -13.92 1.60
CA LEU A 34 -22.05 -14.16 1.72
C LEU A 34 -22.39 -15.04 2.93
N GLU A 35 -21.49 -15.95 3.30
CA GLU A 35 -21.60 -16.80 4.48
C GLU A 35 -21.19 -16.08 5.78
N GLY A 36 -20.87 -14.79 5.72
CA GLY A 36 -20.48 -13.98 6.88
C GLY A 36 -19.01 -14.14 7.29
N GLY A 37 -18.19 -14.76 6.45
CA GLY A 37 -16.76 -14.93 6.65
C GLY A 37 -16.00 -13.60 6.69
N LYS A 38 -14.88 -13.59 7.43
CA LYS A 38 -13.95 -12.46 7.50
C LYS A 38 -12.72 -12.74 6.65
N MET A 39 -12.24 -11.74 5.92
CA MET A 39 -11.10 -11.89 5.02
C MET A 39 -9.85 -11.22 5.60
N LEU A 40 -8.78 -12.00 5.70
CA LEU A 40 -7.43 -11.50 5.90
C LEU A 40 -6.72 -11.46 4.55
N VAL A 41 -6.15 -10.32 4.19
CA VAL A 41 -5.31 -10.18 3.00
C VAL A 41 -3.84 -10.13 3.42
N SER A 42 -3.00 -10.97 2.80
CA SER A 42 -1.55 -10.92 2.98
C SER A 42 -0.90 -10.26 1.77
N LEU A 43 -0.10 -9.21 1.99
CA LEU A 43 0.57 -8.42 0.96
C LEU A 43 2.10 -8.55 1.09
N ALA A 44 2.74 -8.97 0.01
CA ALA A 44 4.20 -9.08 -0.09
C ALA A 44 4.67 -8.56 -1.45
N GLY A 45 5.97 -8.31 -1.60
CA GLY A 45 6.51 -7.62 -2.77
C GLY A 45 6.06 -6.16 -2.84
N ALA A 46 6.22 -5.52 -3.99
CA ALA A 46 5.96 -4.08 -4.16
C ALA A 46 4.52 -3.79 -4.60
N MET A 47 3.53 -4.33 -3.89
CA MET A 47 2.12 -4.23 -4.30
C MET A 47 1.56 -2.81 -4.16
N SER A 48 2.04 -2.05 -3.17
CA SER A 48 1.62 -0.66 -2.98
C SER A 48 2.24 0.26 -4.04
N THR A 49 3.52 0.08 -4.37
CA THR A 49 4.14 0.71 -5.56
C THR A 49 3.46 0.30 -6.87
N ALA A 50 2.95 -0.94 -6.98
CA ALA A 50 2.14 -1.38 -8.12
C ALA A 50 0.68 -0.88 -8.11
N GLU A 51 0.36 0.06 -7.22
CA GLU A 51 -0.95 0.72 -7.11
C GLU A 51 -2.13 -0.23 -6.82
N LEU A 52 -1.87 -1.33 -6.11
CA LEU A 52 -2.95 -2.18 -5.58
C LEU A 52 -3.94 -1.38 -4.71
N GLY A 53 -3.48 -0.26 -4.14
CA GLY A 53 -4.27 0.68 -3.35
C GLY A 53 -5.61 1.04 -3.98
N ILE A 54 -5.67 1.28 -5.29
CA ILE A 54 -6.91 1.63 -6.02
C ILE A 54 -8.01 0.60 -5.77
N SER A 55 -7.69 -0.68 -5.94
CA SER A 55 -8.65 -1.77 -5.77
C SER A 55 -8.86 -2.14 -4.31
N LEU A 56 -7.77 -2.18 -3.52
CA LEU A 56 -7.81 -2.60 -2.13
C LEU A 56 -8.57 -1.60 -1.26
N ALA A 57 -8.37 -0.30 -1.47
CA ALA A 57 -9.08 0.75 -0.75
C ALA A 57 -10.60 0.66 -0.94
N GLU A 58 -11.05 0.35 -2.16
CA GLU A 58 -12.48 0.12 -2.43
C GLU A 58 -13.02 -1.11 -1.71
N MET A 59 -12.26 -2.21 -1.71
CA MET A 59 -12.64 -3.43 -1.00
C MET A 59 -12.73 -3.22 0.52
N ILE A 60 -11.83 -2.41 1.10
CA ILE A 60 -11.88 -2.01 2.51
C ILE A 60 -13.13 -1.15 2.77
N ARG A 61 -13.42 -0.15 1.93
CA ARG A 61 -14.60 0.71 2.09
C ARG A 61 -15.91 -0.09 2.08
N GLN A 62 -15.98 -1.14 1.26
CA GLN A 62 -17.13 -2.04 1.16
C GLN A 62 -17.16 -3.15 2.23
N ASP A 63 -16.32 -3.08 3.28
CA ASP A 63 -16.26 -4.04 4.38
C ASP A 63 -15.93 -5.49 3.93
N LYS A 64 -15.22 -5.63 2.80
CA LYS A 64 -14.83 -6.93 2.25
C LYS A 64 -13.49 -7.41 2.78
N ILE A 65 -12.67 -6.51 3.32
CA ILE A 65 -11.39 -6.83 3.98
C ILE A 65 -11.55 -6.56 5.48
N ALA A 66 -11.19 -7.54 6.30
CA ALA A 66 -11.30 -7.44 7.75
C ALA A 66 -9.95 -7.24 8.44
N ILE A 67 -8.88 -7.81 7.90
CA ILE A 67 -7.51 -7.76 8.45
C ILE A 67 -6.52 -7.70 7.29
N ILE A 68 -5.39 -7.01 7.49
CA ILE A 68 -4.27 -7.04 6.55
C ILE A 68 -3.02 -7.55 7.27
N SER A 69 -2.21 -8.37 6.60
CA SER A 69 -0.83 -8.66 6.96
C SER A 69 0.06 -8.15 5.84
N CYS A 70 1.06 -7.32 6.12
CA CYS A 70 1.90 -6.75 5.06
C CYS A 70 3.34 -6.49 5.51
N THR A 71 4.25 -6.33 4.57
CA THR A 71 5.61 -5.85 4.86
C THR A 71 5.60 -4.37 5.26
N GLY A 72 6.66 -3.90 5.93
CA GLY A 72 6.82 -2.47 6.23
C GLY A 72 6.81 -1.60 4.97
N ALA A 73 7.45 -2.07 3.89
CA ALA A 73 7.42 -1.41 2.57
C ALA A 73 6.00 -1.19 2.03
N ASN A 74 5.11 -2.20 2.05
CA ASN A 74 3.74 -1.99 1.60
C ASN A 74 2.99 -0.99 2.47
N LEU A 75 3.22 -1.02 3.78
CA LEU A 75 2.58 -0.13 4.73
C LEU A 75 2.92 1.35 4.42
N GLU A 76 4.19 1.64 4.11
CA GLU A 76 4.65 3.02 3.88
C GLU A 76 4.47 3.49 2.44
N GLU A 77 4.71 2.63 1.44
CA GLU A 77 4.69 2.99 0.02
C GLU A 77 3.32 3.48 -0.47
N ASP A 78 2.21 3.02 0.13
CA ASP A 78 0.87 3.56 -0.17
C ASP A 78 0.75 5.03 0.25
N VAL A 79 1.32 5.39 1.42
CA VAL A 79 1.37 6.78 1.89
C VAL A 79 2.38 7.58 1.06
N MET A 80 3.50 6.98 0.65
CA MET A 80 4.46 7.65 -0.25
C MET A 80 3.81 7.99 -1.59
N ASN A 81 3.06 7.05 -2.18
CA ASN A 81 2.29 7.30 -3.38
C ASN A 81 1.27 8.42 -3.14
N LEU A 82 0.58 8.39 -2.00
CA LEU A 82 -0.39 9.43 -1.64
C LEU A 82 0.21 10.84 -1.62
N VAL A 83 1.43 11.00 -1.11
CA VAL A 83 2.04 12.32 -0.87
C VAL A 83 3.15 12.70 -1.84
N ALA A 84 3.57 11.85 -2.77
CA ALA A 84 4.71 12.15 -3.67
C ALA A 84 4.59 11.51 -5.07
N HIS A 85 3.38 11.11 -5.49
CA HIS A 85 3.11 10.44 -6.76
C HIS A 85 3.82 11.04 -7.99
N SER A 86 3.81 12.37 -8.13
CA SER A 86 4.38 13.08 -9.28
C SER A 86 5.91 12.98 -9.39
N HIS A 87 6.58 12.47 -8.36
CA HIS A 87 8.03 12.29 -8.32
C HIS A 87 8.47 10.87 -8.68
N TYR A 88 7.52 9.94 -8.87
CA TYR A 88 7.81 8.59 -9.36
C TYR A 88 8.39 8.64 -10.78
N LYS A 89 9.44 7.88 -11.02
CA LYS A 89 10.12 7.83 -12.31
C LYS A 89 10.06 6.42 -12.90
N ARG A 90 9.52 6.30 -14.11
CA ARG A 90 9.52 5.03 -14.86
C ARG A 90 10.91 4.76 -15.45
N VAL A 91 11.30 3.49 -15.42
CA VAL A 91 12.54 2.96 -16.02
C VAL A 91 12.15 1.85 -17.01
N PRO A 92 11.78 2.19 -18.27
CA PRO A 92 11.21 1.22 -19.21
C PRO A 92 12.13 0.03 -19.53
N ASN A 93 13.45 0.24 -19.55
CA ASN A 93 14.46 -0.76 -19.91
C ASN A 93 15.21 -1.32 -18.68
N TYR A 94 14.55 -1.38 -17.51
CA TYR A 94 15.19 -1.75 -16.24
C TYR A 94 15.89 -3.12 -16.21
N ARG A 95 15.61 -4.01 -17.17
CA ARG A 95 16.25 -5.33 -17.27
C ARG A 95 17.60 -5.31 -17.97
N ASP A 96 17.89 -4.25 -18.71
CA ASP A 96 19.05 -4.15 -19.60
C ASP A 96 19.88 -2.88 -19.32
N LEU A 97 19.89 -2.42 -18.06
CA LEU A 97 20.67 -1.26 -17.62
C LEU A 97 22.17 -1.55 -17.73
N THR A 98 22.92 -0.58 -18.26
CA THR A 98 24.38 -0.63 -18.21
C THR A 98 24.88 -0.26 -16.81
N PRO A 99 26.14 -0.59 -16.44
CA PRO A 99 26.72 -0.12 -15.18
C PRO A 99 26.68 1.40 -15.01
N GLN A 100 26.76 2.16 -16.12
CA GLN A 100 26.65 3.62 -16.07
C GLN A 100 25.22 4.07 -15.78
N ASP A 101 24.20 3.40 -16.34
CA ASP A 101 22.81 3.73 -16.05
C ASP A 101 22.47 3.47 -14.57
N GLU A 102 22.96 2.38 -13.98
CA GLU A 102 22.81 2.11 -12.54
C GLU A 102 23.54 3.16 -11.69
N TRP A 103 24.73 3.59 -12.12
CA TRP A 103 25.46 4.67 -11.46
C TRP A 103 24.71 6.01 -11.53
N ASP A 104 24.13 6.34 -12.68
CA ASP A 104 23.35 7.56 -12.85
C ASP A 104 22.08 7.53 -12.00
N LEU A 105 21.43 6.38 -11.83
CA LEU A 105 20.33 6.23 -10.88
C LEU A 105 20.78 6.51 -9.44
N LEU A 106 21.93 5.97 -9.02
CA LEU A 106 22.49 6.19 -7.70
C LEU A 106 22.82 7.67 -7.45
N GLU A 107 23.54 8.31 -8.37
CA GLU A 107 23.96 9.73 -8.25
C GLU A 107 22.77 10.70 -8.20
N ASN A 108 21.63 10.29 -8.77
CA ASN A 108 20.40 11.07 -8.73
C ASN A 108 19.42 10.61 -7.64
N HIS A 109 19.86 9.75 -6.72
CA HIS A 109 19.05 9.24 -5.59
C HIS A 109 17.73 8.55 -6.02
N TYR A 110 17.75 7.85 -7.15
CA TYR A 110 16.59 7.11 -7.64
C TYR A 110 16.54 5.68 -7.10
N ASN A 111 15.88 5.49 -5.96
CA ASN A 111 15.64 4.17 -5.37
C ASN A 111 14.66 3.38 -6.24
N ARG A 112 15.14 2.29 -6.86
CA ARG A 112 14.40 1.57 -7.91
C ARG A 112 13.81 0.26 -7.42
N VAL A 113 12.53 0.08 -7.69
CA VAL A 113 11.80 -1.18 -7.62
C VAL A 113 11.39 -1.56 -9.03
N THR A 114 12.02 -2.61 -9.56
CA THR A 114 11.83 -3.07 -10.95
C THR A 114 11.99 -1.94 -11.97
N ASP A 115 10.88 -1.50 -12.56
CA ASP A 115 10.71 -0.51 -13.62
C ASP A 115 10.26 0.85 -13.11
N THR A 116 10.29 1.07 -11.79
CA THR A 116 9.77 2.27 -11.14
C THR A 116 10.71 2.73 -10.04
N CYS A 117 11.09 4.00 -10.04
CA CYS A 117 11.84 4.63 -8.96
C CYS A 117 10.88 5.33 -8.01
N ILE A 118 11.03 5.03 -6.72
CA ILE A 118 10.24 5.57 -5.62
C ILE A 118 10.92 6.85 -5.13
N PRO A 119 10.18 7.96 -4.98
CA PRO A 119 10.73 9.22 -4.50
C PRO A 119 10.83 9.23 -2.97
N GLU A 120 11.62 8.31 -2.42
CA GLU A 120 11.73 8.11 -0.97
C GLU A 120 12.10 9.40 -0.25
N GLU A 121 13.08 10.18 -0.72
CA GLU A 121 13.50 11.43 -0.08
C GLU A 121 12.34 12.44 0.04
N GLU A 122 11.56 12.61 -1.03
CA GLU A 122 10.45 13.56 -1.05
C GLU A 122 9.30 13.10 -0.17
N ALA A 123 8.90 11.83 -0.30
CA ALA A 123 7.84 11.24 0.50
C ALA A 123 8.20 11.25 1.99
N PHE A 124 9.46 10.94 2.29
CA PHE A 124 10.02 10.96 3.63
C PHE A 124 10.05 12.37 4.22
N ARG A 125 10.54 13.37 3.47
CA ARG A 125 10.57 14.77 3.93
C ARG A 125 9.17 15.23 4.34
N ARG A 126 8.14 14.77 3.62
CA ARG A 126 6.73 15.04 3.93
C ARG A 126 6.27 14.23 5.14
N LEU A 127 6.58 12.94 5.26
CA LEU A 127 6.05 12.05 6.31
C LEU A 127 6.78 12.15 7.66
N GLN A 128 8.11 12.25 7.65
CA GLN A 128 8.99 12.08 8.81
C GLN A 128 8.61 13.03 9.96
N LYS A 129 8.41 14.31 9.66
CA LYS A 129 8.06 15.32 10.67
C LYS A 129 6.78 14.94 11.42
N HIS A 130 5.79 14.39 10.72
CA HIS A 130 4.49 14.05 11.29
C HIS A 130 4.55 12.75 12.08
N ILE A 131 5.21 11.70 11.58
CA ILE A 131 5.29 10.43 12.31
C ILE A 131 6.12 10.55 13.58
N VAL A 132 7.24 11.29 13.55
CA VAL A 132 8.10 11.54 14.72
C VAL A 132 7.36 12.32 15.80
N LYS A 133 6.47 13.25 15.42
CA LYS A 133 5.62 13.97 16.36
C LYS A 133 4.77 12.98 17.19
N PHE A 134 4.07 12.06 16.53
CA PHE A 134 3.22 11.08 17.21
C PHE A 134 4.03 10.07 18.06
N TRP A 135 5.22 9.67 17.62
CA TRP A 135 6.11 8.85 18.44
C TRP A 135 6.50 9.54 19.75
N LYS A 136 6.91 10.81 19.69
CA LYS A 136 7.27 11.60 20.88
C LYS A 136 6.07 11.84 21.80
N GLU A 137 4.88 12.06 21.24
CA GLU A 137 3.66 12.19 22.03
C GLU A 137 3.32 10.89 22.77
N ALA A 138 3.44 9.74 22.10
CA ALA A 138 3.21 8.44 22.73
C ALA A 138 4.26 8.15 23.82
N GLU A 139 5.54 8.44 23.56
CA GLU A 139 6.62 8.33 24.55
C GLU A 139 6.33 9.17 25.80
N ALA A 140 5.99 10.46 25.61
CA ALA A 140 5.70 11.37 26.72
C ALA A 140 4.50 10.93 27.58
N LYS A 141 3.55 10.19 26.99
CA LYS A 141 2.37 9.65 27.67
C LYS A 141 2.58 8.22 28.20
N GLY A 142 3.68 7.55 27.84
CA GLY A 142 3.89 6.13 28.13
C GLY A 142 2.96 5.20 27.36
N GLU A 143 2.44 5.64 26.21
CA GLU A 143 1.53 4.89 25.35
C GLU A 143 2.33 4.03 24.35
N ARG A 144 1.73 2.91 23.94
CA ARG A 144 2.32 2.00 22.96
C ARG A 144 1.32 1.74 21.85
N TYR A 145 1.81 1.83 20.63
CA TYR A 145 1.03 1.62 19.42
C TYR A 145 1.81 0.71 18.47
N PHE A 146 1.09 -0.01 17.63
CA PHE A 146 1.65 -0.74 16.51
C PHE A 146 2.09 0.23 15.40
N PRO A 147 3.02 -0.17 14.50
CA PRO A 147 3.47 0.69 13.41
C PRO A 147 2.35 1.29 12.56
N HIS A 148 1.33 0.49 12.22
CA HIS A 148 0.20 0.96 11.44
C HIS A 148 -0.67 1.98 12.19
N GLU A 149 -0.78 1.88 13.51
CA GLU A 149 -1.57 2.81 14.32
C GLU A 149 -0.93 4.21 14.33
N PHE A 150 0.40 4.30 14.29
CA PHE A 150 1.07 5.60 14.11
C PHE A 150 0.78 6.21 12.73
N LEU A 151 0.78 5.42 11.66
CA LEU A 151 0.37 5.92 10.34
C LEU A 151 -1.10 6.30 10.31
N TYR A 152 -1.98 5.58 11.01
CA TYR A 152 -3.38 5.97 11.14
C TYR A 152 -3.51 7.32 11.85
N GLN A 153 -2.77 7.55 12.94
CA GLN A 153 -2.76 8.85 13.62
C GLN A 153 -2.30 9.97 12.68
N VAL A 154 -1.23 9.75 11.91
CA VAL A 154 -0.73 10.71 10.92
C VAL A 154 -1.80 11.01 9.86
N VAL A 155 -2.38 9.99 9.24
CA VAL A 155 -3.38 10.16 8.17
C VAL A 155 -4.67 10.80 8.69
N LEU A 156 -5.16 10.37 9.86
CA LEU A 156 -6.39 10.88 10.46
C LEU A 156 -6.23 12.29 11.04
N SER A 157 -5.00 12.75 11.29
CA SER A 157 -4.74 14.13 11.72
C SER A 157 -5.06 15.17 10.64
N GLY A 158 -5.11 14.77 9.37
CA GLY A 158 -5.26 15.67 8.23
C GLY A 158 -3.99 16.45 7.87
N GLU A 159 -2.89 16.30 8.62
CA GLU A 159 -1.66 17.07 8.39
C GLU A 159 -0.99 16.76 7.04
N LEU A 160 -1.26 15.58 6.46
CA LEU A 160 -0.76 15.19 5.14
C LEU A 160 -1.62 15.69 3.97
N GLU A 161 -2.86 16.17 4.19
CA GLU A 161 -3.78 16.53 3.10
C GLU A 161 -3.22 17.61 2.17
N GLN A 162 -2.42 18.52 2.71
CA GLN A 162 -1.72 19.57 1.95
C GLN A 162 -0.71 19.02 0.94
N TYR A 163 -0.30 17.76 1.07
CA TYR A 163 0.67 17.09 0.22
C TYR A 163 0.05 16.05 -0.72
N TYR A 164 -1.27 15.85 -0.70
CA TYR A 164 -1.89 14.79 -1.50
C TYR A 164 -1.73 15.04 -3.00
N GLU A 165 -1.18 14.05 -3.69
CA GLU A 165 -0.93 14.08 -5.14
C GLU A 165 -1.83 13.12 -5.94
N ILE A 166 -2.59 12.25 -5.26
CA ILE A 166 -3.61 11.34 -5.83
C ILE A 166 -4.94 11.48 -5.07
N ASP A 167 -6.03 10.88 -5.59
CA ASP A 167 -7.29 10.82 -4.85
C ASP A 167 -7.10 9.96 -3.58
N PRO A 168 -7.39 10.47 -2.37
CA PRO A 168 -7.28 9.69 -1.13
C PRO A 168 -8.19 8.44 -1.10
N LYS A 169 -9.13 8.30 -2.04
CA LYS A 169 -9.88 7.05 -2.26
C LYS A 169 -9.01 5.93 -2.85
N ASP A 170 -7.86 6.25 -3.42
CA ASP A 170 -6.95 5.28 -4.02
C ASP A 170 -5.84 4.84 -3.06
N SER A 171 -5.79 5.41 -1.84
CA SER A 171 -4.92 4.97 -0.76
C SER A 171 -5.62 3.93 0.12
N TRP A 172 -5.04 2.73 0.21
CA TRP A 172 -5.58 1.69 1.07
C TRP A 172 -5.31 1.95 2.55
N ILE A 173 -4.24 2.67 2.90
CA ILE A 173 -3.97 3.10 4.28
C ILE A 173 -5.01 4.11 4.75
N VAL A 174 -5.40 5.07 3.91
CA VAL A 174 -6.48 6.02 4.24
C VAL A 174 -7.81 5.28 4.48
N ALA A 175 -8.15 4.34 3.61
CA ALA A 175 -9.36 3.53 3.79
C ALA A 175 -9.29 2.67 5.07
N ALA A 176 -8.14 2.05 5.32
CA ALA A 176 -7.89 1.20 6.48
C ALA A 176 -7.96 1.98 7.79
N ALA A 177 -7.38 3.18 7.84
CA ALA A 177 -7.42 4.08 8.99
C ALA A 177 -8.85 4.53 9.31
N LYS A 178 -9.62 4.93 8.28
CA LYS A 178 -11.03 5.34 8.45
C LYS A 178 -11.95 4.22 8.93
N LYS A 179 -11.68 2.98 8.49
CA LYS A 179 -12.40 1.77 8.94
C LYS A 179 -11.83 1.17 10.22
N ASN A 180 -10.68 1.67 10.69
CA ASN A 180 -9.92 1.15 11.82
C ASN A 180 -9.70 -0.38 11.74
N ILE A 181 -9.31 -0.87 10.56
CA ILE A 181 -9.02 -2.30 10.40
C ILE A 181 -7.64 -2.63 11.00
N PRO A 182 -7.46 -3.79 11.66
CA PRO A 182 -6.17 -4.20 12.19
C PRO A 182 -5.20 -4.57 11.06
N ILE A 183 -3.93 -4.18 11.24
CA ILE A 183 -2.84 -4.56 10.34
C ILE A 183 -1.70 -5.21 11.13
N VAL A 184 -1.26 -6.39 10.68
CA VAL A 184 -0.07 -7.04 11.20
C VAL A 184 1.10 -6.74 10.26
N VAL A 185 2.18 -6.16 10.78
CA VAL A 185 3.34 -5.75 9.98
C VAL A 185 4.60 -6.45 10.51
N PRO A 186 4.79 -7.75 10.24
CA PRO A 186 5.98 -8.45 10.69
C PRO A 186 7.22 -7.90 9.96
N GLY A 187 8.32 -7.70 10.69
CA GLY A 187 9.55 -7.16 10.12
C GLY A 187 9.43 -5.68 9.72
N TRP A 188 8.58 -4.89 10.39
CA TRP A 188 8.44 -3.46 10.09
C TRP A 188 9.76 -2.70 10.20
N GLU A 189 10.68 -3.14 11.06
CA GLU A 189 12.03 -2.59 11.18
C GLU A 189 12.83 -2.61 9.88
N ASP A 190 12.51 -3.53 8.95
CA ASP A 190 13.07 -3.60 7.60
C ASP A 190 12.24 -2.71 6.64
N SER A 191 12.16 -1.42 6.96
CA SER A 191 11.47 -0.42 6.14
C SER A 191 12.08 0.97 6.31
N THR A 192 11.71 1.90 5.44
CA THR A 192 12.14 3.30 5.53
C THR A 192 11.72 3.90 6.86
N THR A 193 10.47 3.69 7.26
CA THR A 193 9.93 4.16 8.54
C THR A 193 10.59 3.46 9.74
N GLY A 194 10.96 2.18 9.60
CA GLY A 194 11.80 1.48 10.57
C GLY A 194 13.18 2.14 10.75
N ASN A 195 13.82 2.53 9.64
CA ASN A 195 15.11 3.25 9.66
C ASN A 195 15.03 4.64 10.31
N ILE A 196 13.87 5.33 10.26
CA ILE A 196 13.66 6.61 10.97
C ILE A 196 13.62 6.40 12.47
N PHE A 197 13.01 5.30 12.89
CA PHE A 197 12.74 5.03 14.30
C PHE A 197 14.01 4.63 15.07
N ALA A 198 14.93 3.93 14.40
CA ALA A 198 16.21 3.49 14.95
C ALA A 198 17.18 4.66 15.23
#